data_AF-K6Z8C0-F1
#
_entry.id   AF-K6Z8C0-F1
#
_cell.length_a   1.000
_cell.length_b   1.000
_cell.length_c   1.000
_cell.angle_alpha   90.00
_cell.angle_beta   90.00
_cell.angle_gamma   90.00
#
_symmetry.space_group_name_H-M   'P 1'
#
loop_
_entity.id
_entity.type
_entity.pdbx_description
1 polymer ?
#
loop_
_entity_poly.entity_id
_entity_poly.type
_entity_poly.pdbx_seq_one_letter_code
_entity_poly.pdbx_strand_id
1 'polypeptide(L)'
;MKIKTNIIKVAISLIISCLCHTATAKLITFDDNIIGDKYANNSFISGSFDINSYLTGDDFNYPYAINNISLTFNFRDDDDDFTSQLIQTQYTFWFDTPEYSAFYRRLYTQHYDAIEHFHVWDTTNNSWKTATSNSYTTGQVFNTTAWDGNVGNDWYATASYTDEYKGYGGSRTTSTGVSADQAQTLRTTGILNYHTYIEGDGYLVSAKMILDVEPNPAVDVPEPSTLTIFALGMIGLASRRFKKQS
;
A
#
# COMPACT_ATOMS: atom_id res chain seq x y z
N MET A 1 11.54 -25.88 18.88
CA MET A 1 11.51 -24.41 18.77
C MET A 1 10.06 -23.89 18.72
N LYS A 2 9.31 -23.99 19.83
CA LYS A 2 7.89 -23.56 19.96
C LYS A 2 7.67 -22.42 20.97
N ILE A 3 8.75 -21.95 21.60
CA ILE A 3 8.69 -21.02 22.74
C ILE A 3 8.49 -19.57 22.30
N LYS A 4 8.98 -19.18 21.11
CA LYS A 4 8.87 -17.81 20.60
C LYS A 4 7.43 -17.38 20.30
N THR A 5 6.58 -18.29 19.80
CA THR A 5 5.20 -17.98 19.42
C THR A 5 4.31 -17.70 20.65
N ASN A 6 4.53 -18.40 21.76
CA ASN A 6 3.74 -18.20 22.99
C ASN A 6 4.06 -16.88 23.69
N ILE A 7 5.33 -16.43 23.62
CA ILE A 7 5.74 -15.14 24.20
C ILE A 7 5.07 -13.97 23.46
N ILE A 8 4.94 -14.07 22.13
CA ILE A 8 4.26 -13.04 21.31
C ILE A 8 2.76 -12.98 21.64
N LYS A 9 2.08 -14.13 21.77
CA LYS A 9 0.66 -14.18 22.15
C LYS A 9 0.40 -13.58 23.53
N VAL A 10 1.26 -13.88 24.51
CA VAL A 10 1.16 -13.32 25.86
C VAL A 10 1.44 -11.81 25.85
N ALA A 11 2.41 -11.33 25.07
CA ALA A 11 2.71 -9.90 24.96
C ALA A 11 1.54 -9.12 24.34
N ILE A 12 0.90 -9.65 23.30
CA ILE A 12 -0.27 -9.01 22.67
C ILE A 12 -1.46 -9.02 23.63
N SER A 13 -1.74 -10.13 24.29
CA SER A 13 -2.82 -10.23 25.28
C SER A 13 -2.61 -9.29 26.48
N LEU A 14 -1.36 -9.15 26.95
CA LEU A 14 -1.00 -8.23 28.03
C LEU A 14 -1.14 -6.76 27.60
N ILE A 15 -0.73 -6.43 26.37
CA ILE A 15 -0.93 -5.08 25.82
C ILE A 15 -2.42 -4.77 25.70
N ILE A 16 -3.24 -5.72 25.24
CA ILE A 16 -4.70 -5.57 25.13
C ILE A 16 -5.33 -5.41 26.53
N SER A 17 -4.89 -6.18 27.52
CA SER A 17 -5.33 -6.10 28.92
C SER A 17 -4.93 -4.79 29.63
N CYS A 18 -3.75 -4.24 29.34
CA CYS A 18 -3.31 -2.96 29.92
C CYS A 18 -4.04 -1.76 29.31
N LEU A 19 -4.69 -1.91 28.15
CA LEU A 19 -5.47 -0.87 27.48
C LEU A 19 -6.90 -0.72 28.02
N CYS A 20 -7.31 -1.55 28.99
CA CYS A 20 -8.69 -1.59 29.53
C CYS A 20 -9.15 -0.35 30.33
N HIS A 21 -8.38 0.74 30.41
CA HIS A 21 -8.74 1.92 31.22
C HIS A 21 -8.90 3.24 30.44
N THR A 22 -8.64 3.24 29.13
CA THR A 22 -8.91 4.40 28.26
C THR A 22 -9.42 3.90 26.91
N ALA A 23 -10.70 4.13 26.62
CA ALA A 23 -11.34 3.76 25.35
C ALA A 23 -10.80 4.62 24.20
N THR A 24 -9.58 4.34 23.73
CA THR A 24 -9.01 4.97 22.54
C THR A 24 -9.09 3.98 21.39
N ALA A 25 -9.66 4.43 20.27
CA ALA A 25 -9.65 3.70 19.01
C ALA A 25 -8.23 3.24 18.69
N LYS A 26 -8.09 1.98 18.26
CA LYS A 26 -6.79 1.36 18.02
C LYS A 26 -6.72 0.82 16.61
N LEU A 27 -5.65 1.18 15.91
CA LEU A 27 -5.34 0.63 14.60
C LEU A 27 -4.54 -0.67 14.76
N ILE A 28 -5.01 -1.74 14.11
CA ILE A 28 -4.31 -3.03 14.05
C ILE A 28 -3.93 -3.30 12.60
N THR A 29 -2.65 -3.55 12.35
CA THR A 29 -2.12 -3.81 11.00
C THR A 29 -1.77 -5.29 10.84
N PHE A 30 -2.17 -5.87 9.72
CA PHE A 30 -1.87 -7.24 9.31
C PHE A 30 -1.16 -7.22 7.96
N ASP A 31 -0.08 -7.97 7.86
CA ASP A 31 0.54 -8.30 6.58
C ASP A 31 -0.23 -9.46 5.93
N ASP A 32 -0.18 -9.56 4.61
CA ASP A 32 -0.80 -10.65 3.88
C ASP A 32 0.00 -11.97 3.96
N ASN A 33 -0.50 -12.99 3.27
CA ASN A 33 0.15 -14.29 3.15
C ASN A 33 1.16 -14.38 1.99
N ILE A 34 1.38 -13.29 1.25
CA ILE A 34 2.31 -13.28 0.13
C ILE A 34 3.74 -13.11 0.67
N ILE A 35 4.60 -14.07 0.34
CA ILE A 35 6.01 -14.00 0.72
C ILE A 35 6.81 -13.30 -0.38
N GLY A 36 7.37 -12.15 -0.01
CA GLY A 36 8.24 -11.32 -0.86
C GLY A 36 7.53 -10.71 -2.05
N ASP A 37 8.32 -10.09 -2.93
CA ASP A 37 7.81 -9.42 -4.12
C ASP A 37 7.20 -10.44 -5.10
N LYS A 38 6.04 -10.11 -5.68
CA LYS A 38 5.37 -10.91 -6.71
C LYS A 38 5.32 -10.19 -8.03
N TYR A 39 6.07 -10.70 -8.99
CA TYR A 39 6.04 -10.24 -10.37
C TYR A 39 4.71 -10.60 -11.03
N ALA A 40 4.17 -9.67 -11.81
CA ALA A 40 3.10 -9.89 -12.76
C ALA A 40 3.38 -9.07 -14.03
N ASN A 41 3.01 -9.65 -15.18
CA ASN A 41 2.97 -8.96 -16.45
C ASN A 41 1.59 -9.18 -17.05
N ASN A 42 0.76 -8.15 -17.10
CA ASN A 42 -0.62 -8.22 -17.58
C ASN A 42 -1.41 -9.36 -16.93
N SER A 43 -1.29 -9.53 -15.61
CA SER A 43 -1.85 -10.66 -14.87
C SER A 43 -2.35 -10.32 -13.47
N PHE A 44 -3.19 -11.21 -12.93
CA PHE A 44 -3.77 -11.07 -11.60
C PHE A 44 -2.85 -11.65 -10.53
N ILE A 45 -2.71 -10.94 -9.41
CA ILE A 45 -2.12 -11.45 -8.18
C ILE A 45 -3.24 -11.53 -7.13
N SER A 46 -3.30 -12.67 -6.44
CA SER A 46 -4.31 -12.90 -5.40
C SER A 46 -3.62 -13.32 -4.11
N GLY A 47 -4.13 -12.82 -2.99
CA GLY A 47 -3.64 -13.13 -1.67
C GLY A 47 -4.77 -13.07 -0.64
N SER A 48 -4.40 -13.30 0.61
CA SER A 48 -5.36 -13.24 1.72
C SER A 48 -4.71 -12.73 2.99
N PHE A 49 -5.47 -12.00 3.78
CA PHE A 49 -5.15 -11.68 5.17
C PHE A 49 -5.77 -12.75 6.07
N ASP A 50 -4.97 -13.43 6.88
CA ASP A 50 -5.43 -14.42 7.86
C ASP A 50 -5.17 -13.94 9.28
N ILE A 51 -6.22 -13.45 9.93
CA ILE A 51 -6.13 -12.92 11.30
C ILE A 51 -6.23 -14.02 12.36
N ASN A 52 -6.63 -15.24 12.00
CA ASN A 52 -6.78 -16.35 12.95
C ASN A 52 -5.45 -16.76 13.59
N SER A 53 -4.33 -16.44 12.92
CA SER A 53 -3.00 -16.66 13.48
C SER A 53 -2.67 -15.70 14.64
N TYR A 54 -3.34 -14.54 14.69
CA TYR A 54 -3.13 -13.48 15.67
C TYR A 54 -4.20 -13.43 16.76
N LEU A 55 -5.43 -13.83 16.45
CA LEU A 55 -6.60 -13.77 17.33
C LEU A 55 -7.28 -15.14 17.38
N THR A 56 -7.76 -15.55 18.56
CA THR A 56 -8.37 -16.87 18.75
C THR A 56 -9.89 -16.78 18.78
N GLY A 57 -10.58 -17.34 17.78
CA GLY A 57 -12.04 -17.54 17.82
C GLY A 57 -12.85 -16.24 17.97
N ASP A 58 -13.72 -16.18 18.99
CA ASP A 58 -14.69 -15.11 19.22
C ASP A 58 -14.09 -13.76 19.67
N ASP A 59 -12.78 -13.71 19.96
CA ASP A 59 -12.03 -12.51 20.39
C ASP A 59 -12.22 -11.30 19.45
N PHE A 60 -12.69 -11.56 18.24
CA PHE A 60 -12.92 -10.55 17.22
C PHE A 60 -14.30 -9.88 17.31
N ASN A 61 -15.34 -10.64 17.69
CA ASN A 61 -16.69 -10.10 17.83
C ASN A 61 -16.93 -9.51 19.23
N TYR A 62 -16.03 -9.81 20.16
CA TYR A 62 -16.12 -9.36 21.54
C TYR A 62 -14.73 -9.30 22.17
N PRO A 63 -14.32 -8.17 22.81
CA PRO A 63 -15.09 -6.99 23.17
C PRO A 63 -14.94 -5.80 22.19
N TYR A 64 -14.56 -6.02 20.92
CA TYR A 64 -14.28 -4.95 19.97
C TYR A 64 -15.23 -4.97 18.76
N ALA A 65 -15.55 -3.79 18.23
CA ALA A 65 -16.23 -3.61 16.95
C ALA A 65 -15.22 -3.14 15.90
N ILE A 66 -15.33 -3.62 14.65
CA ILE A 66 -14.59 -3.00 13.53
C ILE A 66 -15.41 -1.83 13.01
N ASN A 67 -14.83 -0.64 13.06
CA ASN A 67 -15.39 0.56 12.46
C ASN A 67 -15.10 0.63 10.97
N ASN A 68 -13.84 0.36 10.60
CA ASN A 68 -13.36 0.46 9.23
C ASN A 68 -12.27 -0.57 8.93
N ILE A 69 -12.22 -1.01 7.69
CA ILE A 69 -11.14 -1.86 7.15
C ILE A 69 -10.57 -1.14 5.93
N SER A 70 -9.27 -0.88 5.96
CA SER A 70 -8.53 -0.33 4.83
C SER A 70 -7.46 -1.31 4.38
N LEU A 71 -7.32 -1.48 3.08
CA LEU A 71 -6.26 -2.26 2.47
C LEU A 71 -5.29 -1.30 1.79
N THR A 72 -3.99 -1.51 1.98
CA THR A 72 -2.92 -0.72 1.36
C THR A 72 -1.99 -1.65 0.60
N PHE A 73 -1.76 -1.34 -0.66
CA PHE A 73 -0.92 -2.13 -1.56
C PHE A 73 0.25 -1.28 -1.99
N ASN A 74 1.44 -1.86 -1.94
CA ASN A 74 2.66 -1.26 -2.48
C ASN A 74 3.09 -2.06 -3.69
N PHE A 75 3.22 -1.37 -4.80
CA PHE A 75 3.75 -1.88 -6.04
C PHE A 75 5.14 -1.30 -6.29
N ARG A 76 5.93 -1.98 -7.10
CA ARG A 76 7.17 -1.46 -7.66
C ARG A 76 7.20 -1.82 -9.13
N ASP A 77 7.68 -0.89 -9.93
CA ASP A 77 8.13 -1.19 -11.27
C ASP A 77 9.21 -2.30 -11.27
N ASP A 78 9.42 -2.99 -12.39
CA ASP A 78 10.47 -4.01 -12.47
C ASP A 78 11.87 -3.46 -12.78
N ASP A 79 11.96 -2.13 -12.93
CA ASP A 79 13.17 -1.36 -13.19
C ASP A 79 13.90 -1.87 -14.45
N ASP A 80 13.16 -2.47 -15.41
CA ASP A 80 13.74 -3.16 -16.55
C ASP A 80 13.97 -2.28 -17.79
N ASP A 81 14.14 -0.94 -17.62
CA ASP A 81 14.52 0.06 -18.63
C ASP A 81 14.64 -0.52 -20.06
N PHE A 82 13.50 -0.70 -20.74
CA PHE A 82 13.54 -1.34 -22.05
C PHE A 82 14.44 -0.58 -23.01
N THR A 83 15.22 -1.38 -23.75
CA THR A 83 16.24 -1.05 -24.74
C THR A 83 16.17 0.38 -25.28
N SER A 84 17.27 1.13 -25.12
CA SER A 84 17.47 2.37 -25.85
C SER A 84 17.38 2.09 -27.36
N GLN A 85 16.25 2.44 -27.98
CA GLN A 85 16.21 2.50 -29.42
C GLN A 85 16.79 3.85 -29.82
N LEU A 86 17.97 3.80 -30.46
CA LEU A 86 18.49 4.95 -31.18
C LEU A 86 17.56 5.24 -32.36
N ILE A 87 16.55 6.08 -32.15
CA ILE A 87 15.72 6.59 -33.23
C ILE A 87 16.46 7.77 -33.85
N GLN A 88 17.31 7.48 -34.84
CA GLN A 88 18.03 8.49 -35.59
C GLN A 88 17.09 9.26 -36.52
N THR A 89 16.42 10.30 -36.01
CA THR A 89 15.65 11.21 -36.86
C THR A 89 16.54 12.33 -37.37
N GLN A 90 17.01 12.22 -38.62
CA GLN A 90 17.82 13.25 -39.26
C GLN A 90 16.93 14.41 -39.70
N TYR A 91 16.99 15.53 -38.99
CA TYR A 91 16.51 16.81 -39.50
C TYR A 91 17.67 17.58 -40.09
N THR A 92 17.51 18.03 -41.34
CA THR A 92 18.45 18.92 -42.01
C THR A 92 17.87 20.31 -42.05
N PHE A 93 18.56 21.27 -41.43
CA PHE A 93 18.25 22.69 -41.58
C PHE A 93 19.30 23.34 -42.47
N TRP A 94 18.83 24.10 -43.45
CA TRP A 94 19.65 24.95 -44.32
C TRP A 94 19.51 26.39 -43.83
N PHE A 95 20.64 27.03 -43.58
CA PHE A 95 20.70 28.48 -43.40
C PHE A 95 21.70 29.01 -44.42
N ASP A 96 21.20 29.76 -45.40
CA ASP A 96 22.04 30.46 -46.36
C ASP A 96 22.35 31.84 -45.80
N THR A 97 23.61 32.05 -45.46
CA THR A 97 24.16 33.40 -45.35
C THR A 97 24.91 33.72 -46.63
N PRO A 98 25.18 34.99 -46.96
CA PRO A 98 25.96 35.35 -48.16
C PRO A 98 27.36 34.72 -48.22
N GLU A 99 27.85 34.16 -47.12
CA GLU A 99 29.24 33.78 -46.91
C GLU A 99 29.46 32.26 -46.76
N TYR A 100 28.44 31.49 -46.36
CA TYR A 100 28.51 30.03 -46.19
C TYR A 100 27.12 29.38 -46.08
N SER A 101 27.06 28.08 -46.41
CA SER A 101 25.95 27.17 -46.08
C SER A 101 26.37 26.22 -44.95
N ALA A 102 25.48 26.01 -43.98
CA ALA A 102 25.71 25.13 -42.84
C ALA A 102 24.71 23.95 -42.83
N PHE A 103 25.21 22.75 -42.56
CA PHE A 103 24.41 21.54 -42.40
C PHE A 103 24.34 21.13 -40.93
N TYR A 104 23.12 20.99 -40.40
CA TYR A 104 22.87 20.47 -39.06
C TYR A 104 22.23 19.09 -39.15
N ARG A 105 22.79 18.11 -38.41
CA ARG A 105 22.15 16.82 -38.15
C ARG A 105 21.73 16.75 -36.69
N ARG A 106 20.46 16.44 -36.43
CA ARG A 106 19.94 16.11 -35.10
C ARG A 106 19.91 14.58 -34.92
N LEU A 107 20.39 14.09 -33.77
CA LEU A 107 20.15 12.71 -33.32
C LEU A 107 19.25 12.75 -32.09
N TYR A 108 18.40 11.74 -31.95
CA TYR A 108 17.59 11.50 -30.76
C TYR A 108 17.82 10.05 -30.30
N THR A 109 17.92 9.85 -29.00
CA THR A 109 17.80 8.52 -28.39
C THR A 109 16.54 8.55 -27.56
N GLN A 110 15.63 7.60 -27.77
CA GLN A 110 14.40 7.48 -26.99
C GLN A 110 14.48 6.18 -26.19
N HIS A 111 14.22 6.29 -24.90
CA HIS A 111 14.05 5.15 -24.01
C HIS A 111 12.55 4.98 -23.84
N TYR A 112 12.04 3.78 -24.11
CA TYR A 112 10.63 3.49 -23.94
C TYR A 112 10.51 2.42 -22.87
N ASP A 113 10.02 2.85 -21.73
CA ASP A 113 9.52 1.96 -20.72
C ASP A 113 8.00 1.82 -20.87
N ALA A 114 7.45 0.69 -20.44
CA ALA A 114 6.02 0.49 -20.42
C ALA A 114 5.36 1.45 -19.42
N ILE A 115 4.03 1.52 -19.46
CA ILE A 115 3.27 2.23 -18.44
C ILE A 115 2.59 1.15 -17.61
N GLU A 116 2.90 1.12 -16.33
CA GLU A 116 2.30 0.17 -15.41
C GLU A 116 1.06 0.80 -14.80
N HIS A 117 -0.05 0.10 -14.95
CA HIS A 117 -1.27 0.38 -14.21
C HIS A 117 -1.47 -0.70 -13.15
N PHE A 118 -1.38 -0.28 -11.90
CA PHE A 118 -1.63 -1.13 -10.74
C PHE A 118 -3.07 -0.99 -10.31
N HIS A 119 -3.86 -2.02 -10.54
CA HIS A 119 -5.27 -2.06 -10.23
C HIS A 119 -5.54 -2.86 -8.97
N VAL A 120 -6.33 -2.28 -8.07
CA VAL A 120 -6.82 -2.92 -6.85
C VAL A 120 -8.33 -2.85 -6.85
N TRP A 121 -8.99 -3.98 -6.59
CA TRP A 121 -10.44 -4.03 -6.55
C TRP A 121 -10.97 -3.38 -5.25
N ASP A 122 -11.73 -2.31 -5.37
CA ASP A 122 -12.47 -1.67 -4.30
C ASP A 122 -13.84 -2.34 -4.17
N THR A 123 -13.98 -3.20 -3.17
CA THR A 123 -15.26 -3.88 -2.95
C THR A 123 -16.32 -2.96 -2.38
N THR A 124 -15.96 -1.87 -1.70
CA THR A 124 -16.92 -0.88 -1.20
C THR A 124 -17.65 -0.20 -2.34
N ASN A 125 -16.92 0.15 -3.40
CA ASN A 125 -17.47 0.85 -4.56
C ASN A 125 -17.73 -0.06 -5.77
N ASN A 126 -17.42 -1.36 -5.66
CA ASN A 126 -17.51 -2.34 -6.74
C ASN A 126 -16.80 -1.86 -8.02
N SER A 127 -15.58 -1.34 -7.86
CA SER A 127 -14.81 -0.70 -8.94
C SER A 127 -13.31 -0.92 -8.78
N TRP A 128 -12.55 -0.72 -9.87
CA TRP A 128 -11.09 -0.74 -9.81
C TRP A 128 -10.55 0.64 -9.38
N LYS A 129 -9.65 0.65 -8.40
CA LYS A 129 -8.74 1.78 -8.16
C LYS A 129 -7.44 1.53 -8.88
N THR A 130 -7.01 2.51 -9.65
CA THR A 130 -5.77 2.44 -10.44
C THR A 130 -4.74 3.41 -9.88
N ALA A 131 -3.55 2.91 -9.60
CA ALA A 131 -2.35 3.71 -9.46
C ALA A 131 -1.49 3.51 -10.70
N THR A 132 -1.01 4.59 -11.31
CA THR A 132 -0.16 4.52 -12.51
C THR A 132 1.28 4.84 -12.12
N SER A 133 2.24 4.20 -12.77
CA SER A 133 3.67 4.47 -12.54
C SER A 133 4.12 5.88 -12.97
N ASN A 134 3.32 6.72 -13.66
CA ASN A 134 3.90 7.90 -14.33
C ASN A 134 3.92 9.26 -13.61
N SER A 135 5.10 9.91 -13.72
CA SER A 135 5.24 11.33 -14.10
C SER A 135 6.41 11.44 -15.09
N TYR A 136 6.08 11.67 -16.37
CA TYR A 136 7.09 11.95 -17.40
C TYR A 136 7.83 13.25 -17.06
N THR A 137 9.16 13.20 -17.05
CA THR A 137 9.96 14.43 -17.15
C THR A 137 10.68 14.39 -18.48
N THR A 138 10.22 15.16 -19.45
CA THR A 138 10.96 15.38 -20.70
C THR A 138 12.16 16.26 -20.38
N GLY A 139 13.32 15.64 -20.16
CA GLY A 139 14.60 16.35 -20.11
C GLY A 139 15.25 16.29 -21.50
N GLN A 140 15.34 17.42 -22.19
CA GLN A 140 16.23 17.51 -23.36
C GLN A 140 17.66 17.72 -22.83
N VAL A 141 18.51 16.71 -22.98
CA VAL A 141 19.94 16.86 -22.68
C VAL A 141 20.66 17.18 -23.99
N PHE A 142 21.28 18.35 -24.03
CA PHE A 142 22.20 18.71 -25.11
C PHE A 142 23.53 18.00 -24.85
N ASN A 143 23.91 17.04 -25.70
CA ASN A 143 25.13 16.27 -25.47
C ASN A 143 26.34 17.00 -26.03
N THR A 144 26.40 17.20 -27.34
CA THR A 144 27.60 17.72 -28.02
C THR A 144 27.26 18.27 -29.41
N THR A 145 28.00 19.30 -29.82
CA THR A 145 28.17 19.66 -31.23
C THR A 145 29.52 19.12 -31.69
N ALA A 146 29.52 18.18 -32.63
CA ALA A 146 30.72 17.74 -33.32
C ALA A 146 30.82 18.47 -34.66
N TRP A 147 31.99 19.04 -34.95
CA TRP A 147 32.30 19.57 -36.28
C TRP A 147 32.79 18.43 -37.16
N ASP A 148 32.05 18.13 -38.23
CA ASP A 148 32.31 16.96 -39.08
C ASP A 148 33.31 17.28 -40.21
N GLY A 149 33.51 18.56 -40.53
CA GLY A 149 34.49 19.04 -41.50
C GLY A 149 33.99 20.18 -42.36
N ASN A 150 34.80 20.56 -43.37
CA ASN A 150 34.46 21.55 -44.38
C ASN A 150 34.73 20.94 -45.77
N VAL A 151 33.77 21.10 -46.69
CA VAL A 151 33.94 20.79 -48.11
C VAL A 151 33.68 22.07 -48.91
N GLY A 152 34.74 22.73 -49.36
CA GLY A 152 34.64 24.01 -50.09
C GLY A 152 34.40 25.21 -49.16
N ASN A 153 33.26 25.89 -49.31
CA ASN A 153 32.81 26.95 -48.40
C ASN A 153 31.73 26.45 -47.42
N ASP A 154 31.40 25.16 -47.47
CA ASP A 154 30.31 24.58 -46.70
C ASP A 154 30.81 23.94 -45.41
N TRP A 155 30.10 24.21 -44.34
CA TRP A 155 30.48 23.83 -42.98
C TRP A 155 29.47 22.79 -42.44
N TYR A 156 29.97 21.64 -41.99
CA TYR A 156 29.13 20.53 -41.48
C TYR A 156 29.27 20.36 -39.97
N ALA A 157 28.17 20.45 -39.24
CA ALA A 157 28.14 20.18 -37.80
C ALA A 157 27.02 19.21 -37.43
N THR A 158 27.33 18.23 -36.60
CA THR A 158 26.34 17.32 -35.99
C THR A 158 26.05 17.78 -34.57
N ALA A 159 24.80 18.11 -34.27
CA ALA A 159 24.32 18.41 -32.92
C ALA A 159 23.53 17.22 -32.38
N SER A 160 24.03 16.57 -31.33
CA SER A 160 23.37 15.41 -30.73
C SER A 160 22.54 15.82 -29.53
N TYR A 161 21.26 15.45 -29.54
CA TYR A 161 20.36 15.62 -28.40
C TYR A 161 19.96 14.24 -27.88
N THR A 162 19.76 14.13 -26.57
CA THR A 162 19.13 12.96 -25.99
C THR A 162 17.86 13.44 -25.30
N ASP A 163 16.72 13.02 -25.83
CA ASP A 163 15.43 13.20 -25.17
C ASP A 163 15.23 11.96 -24.30
N GLU A 164 15.54 12.09 -23.01
CA GLU A 164 15.44 10.97 -22.08
C GLU A 164 13.98 10.87 -21.60
N TYR A 165 13.25 9.89 -22.12
CA TYR A 165 11.94 9.52 -21.60
C TYR A 165 12.17 8.41 -20.58
N LYS A 166 12.19 8.76 -19.29
CA LYS A 166 12.23 7.75 -18.23
C LYS A 166 10.80 7.39 -17.86
N GLY A 167 10.45 6.11 -17.98
CA GLY A 167 9.44 5.53 -17.09
C GLY A 167 9.90 5.76 -15.66
N TYR A 168 8.97 6.07 -14.77
CA TYR A 168 9.37 6.31 -13.39
C TYR A 168 9.57 4.96 -12.70
N GLY A 169 10.81 4.46 -12.73
CA GLY A 169 11.24 3.42 -11.80
C GLY A 169 10.92 3.87 -10.37
N GLY A 170 10.18 3.06 -9.63
CA GLY A 170 9.81 3.42 -8.26
C GLY A 170 8.59 2.70 -7.71
N SER A 171 8.32 2.98 -6.43
CA SER A 171 7.18 2.39 -5.73
C SER A 171 5.91 3.22 -5.87
N ARG A 172 4.76 2.54 -5.94
CA ARG A 172 3.43 3.13 -5.93
C ARG A 172 2.60 2.52 -4.81
N THR A 173 1.94 3.38 -4.05
CA THR A 173 1.03 2.95 -2.99
C THR A 173 -0.40 3.31 -3.39
N THR A 174 -1.32 2.35 -3.24
CA THR A 174 -2.75 2.60 -3.39
C THR A 174 -3.50 1.99 -2.22
N SER A 175 -4.62 2.60 -1.84
CA SER A 175 -5.44 2.15 -0.72
C SER A 175 -6.91 2.04 -1.11
N THR A 176 -7.57 1.01 -0.58
CA THR A 176 -8.97 0.74 -0.82
C THR A 176 -9.73 0.35 0.44
N GLY A 177 -11.05 0.55 0.43
CA GLY A 177 -11.93 0.10 1.50
C GLY A 177 -12.36 -1.35 1.27
N VAL A 178 -13.07 -1.88 2.26
CA VAL A 178 -13.70 -3.19 2.20
C VAL A 178 -15.21 -3.04 2.38
N SER A 179 -15.99 -3.68 1.51
CA SER A 179 -17.46 -3.72 1.60
C SER A 179 -17.94 -4.33 2.92
N ALA A 180 -19.19 -4.04 3.29
CA ALA A 180 -19.83 -4.62 4.46
C ALA A 180 -19.85 -6.16 4.42
N ASP A 181 -20.08 -6.76 3.24
CA ASP A 181 -20.13 -8.21 3.06
C ASP A 181 -18.75 -8.87 3.25
N GLN A 182 -17.70 -8.26 2.70
CA GLN A 182 -16.34 -8.75 2.93
C GLN A 182 -15.88 -8.52 4.37
N ALA A 183 -16.26 -7.41 5.00
CA ALA A 183 -16.01 -7.19 6.42
C ALA A 183 -16.72 -8.26 7.27
N GLN A 184 -17.93 -8.64 6.90
CA GLN A 184 -18.66 -9.74 7.55
C GLN A 184 -17.98 -11.10 7.31
N THR A 185 -17.45 -11.32 6.11
CA THR A 185 -16.68 -12.52 5.78
C THR A 185 -15.43 -12.61 6.65
N LEU A 186 -14.67 -11.52 6.81
CA LEU A 186 -13.52 -11.46 7.71
C LEU A 186 -13.94 -11.76 9.16
N ARG A 187 -15.04 -11.17 9.66
CA ARG A 187 -15.55 -11.44 11.02
C ARG A 187 -15.93 -12.90 11.26
N THR A 188 -16.44 -13.57 10.21
CA THR A 188 -16.95 -14.93 10.32
C THR A 188 -15.85 -15.98 10.13
N THR A 189 -14.89 -15.70 9.25
CA THR A 189 -13.87 -16.69 8.82
C THR A 189 -12.47 -16.38 9.31
N GLY A 190 -12.21 -15.13 9.76
CA GLY A 190 -10.88 -14.60 10.02
C GLY A 190 -10.02 -14.47 8.76
N ILE A 191 -10.59 -14.61 7.56
CA ILE A 191 -9.88 -14.54 6.29
C ILE A 191 -10.52 -13.47 5.40
N LEU A 192 -9.69 -12.60 4.83
CA LEU A 192 -10.08 -11.65 3.80
C LEU A 192 -9.21 -11.84 2.55
N ASN A 193 -9.84 -12.26 1.46
CA ASN A 193 -9.16 -12.40 0.17
C ASN A 193 -9.12 -11.06 -0.58
N TYR A 194 -8.07 -10.86 -1.36
CA TYR A 194 -7.95 -9.73 -2.27
C TYR A 194 -7.44 -10.19 -3.65
N HIS A 195 -7.72 -9.34 -4.64
CA HIS A 195 -7.20 -9.49 -5.99
C HIS A 195 -6.66 -8.15 -6.47
N THR A 196 -5.48 -8.18 -7.09
CA THR A 196 -4.89 -7.06 -7.80
C THR A 196 -4.63 -7.48 -9.24
N TYR A 197 -4.57 -6.51 -10.15
CA TYR A 197 -4.22 -6.72 -11.54
C TYR A 197 -3.13 -5.70 -11.89
N ILE A 198 -2.06 -6.16 -12.55
CA ILE A 198 -1.01 -5.29 -13.06
C ILE A 198 -1.12 -5.32 -14.59
N GLU A 199 -1.44 -4.18 -15.19
CA GLU A 199 -1.28 -3.94 -16.64
C GLU A 199 0.12 -3.38 -16.85
N GLY A 200 0.89 -3.96 -17.76
CA GLY A 200 2.36 -3.81 -17.78
C GLY A 200 3.04 -4.84 -16.90
N ASP A 201 4.34 -4.66 -16.67
CA ASP A 201 5.22 -5.50 -15.87
C ASP A 201 5.62 -4.82 -14.57
N GLY A 202 5.48 -5.55 -13.47
CA GLY A 202 5.85 -4.99 -12.19
C GLY A 202 5.64 -5.96 -11.05
N TYR A 203 5.84 -5.47 -9.85
CA TYR A 203 5.80 -6.26 -8.62
C TYR A 203 4.72 -5.75 -7.67
N LEU A 204 3.94 -6.66 -7.11
CA LEU A 204 3.30 -6.43 -5.81
C LEU A 204 4.35 -6.68 -4.72
N VAL A 205 4.76 -5.62 -4.02
CA VAL A 205 5.78 -5.66 -2.95
C VAL A 205 5.16 -6.03 -1.61
N SER A 206 3.99 -5.47 -1.29
CA SER A 206 3.26 -5.84 -0.09
C SER A 206 1.78 -5.48 -0.19
N ALA A 207 0.93 -6.26 0.46
CA ALA A 207 -0.43 -5.87 0.80
C ALA A 207 -0.58 -5.86 2.33
N LYS A 208 -1.23 -4.82 2.85
CA LYS A 208 -1.47 -4.63 4.29
C LYS A 208 -2.94 -4.35 4.53
N MET A 209 -3.50 -4.97 5.56
CA MET A 209 -4.84 -4.68 6.07
C MET A 209 -4.72 -3.90 7.37
N ILE A 210 -5.46 -2.80 7.47
CA ILE A 210 -5.55 -1.96 8.66
C ILE A 210 -6.99 -2.02 9.16
N LEU A 211 -7.16 -2.52 10.38
CA LEU A 211 -8.44 -2.54 11.08
C LEU A 211 -8.49 -1.35 12.05
N ASP A 212 -9.52 -0.54 11.91
CA ASP A 212 -9.91 0.43 12.93
C ASP A 212 -10.91 -0.25 13.88
N VAL A 213 -10.47 -0.52 15.10
CA VAL A 213 -11.28 -1.18 16.12
C VAL A 213 -11.58 -0.24 17.29
N GLU A 214 -12.82 -0.30 17.76
CA GLU A 214 -13.27 0.36 18.98
C GLU A 214 -13.81 -0.66 19.99
N PRO A 215 -13.74 -0.40 21.30
CA PRO A 215 -14.46 -1.20 22.28
C PRO A 215 -15.94 -1.20 21.92
N ASN A 216 -16.55 -2.37 21.81
CA ASN A 216 -17.98 -2.51 21.62
C ASN A 216 -18.67 -2.10 22.94
N PRO A 217 -19.40 -0.97 22.98
CA PRO A 217 -19.99 -0.47 24.23
C PRO A 217 -21.16 -1.33 24.74
N ALA A 218 -21.55 -2.38 24.03
CA ALA A 218 -22.85 -3.04 24.21
C ALA A 218 -22.89 -4.21 25.20
N VAL A 219 -21.82 -4.51 25.94
CA VAL A 219 -21.99 -5.40 27.10
C VAL A 219 -21.99 -4.53 28.34
N ASP A 220 -23.20 -4.14 28.74
CA ASP A 220 -23.56 -3.97 30.14
C ASP A 220 -23.12 -5.25 30.84
N VAL A 221 -21.86 -5.26 31.31
CA VAL A 221 -21.40 -6.24 32.27
C VAL A 221 -22.35 -6.04 33.44
N PRO A 222 -23.24 -7.00 33.76
CA PRO A 222 -24.11 -6.84 34.91
C PRO A 222 -23.18 -6.53 36.06
N GLU A 223 -23.38 -5.38 36.71
CA GLU A 223 -22.54 -4.95 37.82
C GLU A 223 -22.28 -6.18 38.68
N PRO A 224 -20.99 -6.53 38.91
CA PRO A 224 -20.67 -7.85 39.42
C PRO A 224 -21.54 -8.08 40.64
N SER A 225 -22.35 -9.13 40.61
CA SER A 225 -23.25 -9.46 41.73
C SER A 225 -22.46 -9.56 43.04
N THR A 226 -21.14 -9.72 42.97
CA THR A 226 -20.17 -9.53 44.05
C THR A 226 -20.27 -8.19 44.75
N LEU A 227 -20.43 -7.06 44.04
CA LEU A 227 -20.62 -5.73 44.63
C LEU A 227 -21.98 -5.65 45.34
N THR A 228 -23.04 -6.18 44.72
CA THR A 228 -24.38 -6.26 45.34
C THR A 228 -24.39 -7.19 46.55
N ILE A 229 -23.74 -8.36 46.47
CA ILE A 229 -23.58 -9.34 47.55
C ILE A 229 -22.69 -8.76 48.65
N PHE A 230 -21.64 -8.02 48.31
CA PHE A 230 -20.78 -7.32 49.26
C PHE A 230 -21.56 -6.21 49.98
N ALA A 231 -22.35 -5.41 49.24
CA ALA A 231 -23.23 -4.39 49.81
C ALA A 231 -24.29 -5.01 50.73
N LEU A 232 -24.95 -6.09 50.30
CA LEU A 232 -25.89 -6.86 51.12
C LEU A 232 -25.22 -7.47 52.36
N GLY A 233 -23.99 -7.97 52.23
CA GLY A 233 -23.19 -8.48 53.33
C GLY A 233 -22.86 -7.38 54.35
N MET A 234 -22.48 -6.18 53.89
CA MET A 234 -22.22 -5.01 54.72
C MET A 234 -23.49 -4.50 55.42
N ILE A 235 -24.62 -4.45 54.72
CA ILE A 235 -25.93 -4.10 55.31
C ILE A 235 -26.37 -5.15 56.35
N GLY A 236 -26.17 -6.44 56.04
CA GLY A 236 -26.42 -7.55 56.96
C GLY A 236 -25.58 -7.44 58.24
N LEU A 237 -24.30 -7.11 58.12
CA LEU A 237 -23.39 -6.86 59.25
C LEU A 237 -23.78 -5.62 60.07
N ALA A 238 -24.13 -4.52 59.41
CA ALA A 238 -24.56 -3.30 60.07
C ALA A 238 -25.89 -3.48 60.83
N SER A 239 -26.85 -4.22 60.25
CA SER A 239 -28.17 -4.45 60.87
C SER A 239 -28.11 -5.20 62.20
N ARG A 240 -27.09 -6.06 62.40
CA ARG A 240 -26.92 -6.79 63.67
C ARG A 240 -26.46 -5.90 64.84
N ARG A 241 -25.85 -4.75 64.56
CA ARG A 241 -25.36 -3.83 65.61
C ARG A 241 -26.45 -2.96 66.25
N PHE A 242 -27.66 -2.90 65.67
CA PHE A 242 -28.74 -2.05 66.20
C PHE A 242 -29.67 -2.72 67.22
N LYS A 243 -29.51 -4.01 67.50
CA LYS A 243 -30.23 -4.69 68.61
C LYS A 243 -29.33 -4.80 69.83
N LYS A 244 -29.31 -3.76 70.67
CA LYS A 244 -29.19 -3.79 72.15
C LYS A 244 -28.60 -2.46 72.65
N GLN A 245 -29.47 -1.50 72.93
CA GLN A 245 -29.41 -0.70 74.15
C GLN A 245 -30.86 -0.37 74.53
N SER A 246 -31.45 -1.26 75.31
CA SER A 246 -32.44 -0.93 76.34
C SER A 246 -31.82 -1.30 77.67
#